data_AF-A0A2D5TF07-F1
#
_entry.id   AF-A0A2D5TF07-F1
#
_cell.length_a   1.000
_cell.length_b   1.000
_cell.length_c   1.000
_cell.angle_alpha   90.00
_cell.angle_beta   90.00
_cell.angle_gamma   90.00
#
_symmetry.space_group_name_H-M   'P 1'
#
loop_
_entity.id
_entity.type
_entity.pdbx_description
1 polymer ?
#
loop_
_entity_poly.entity_id
_entity_poly.type
_entity_poly.pdbx_seq_one_letter_code
_entity_poly.pdbx_strand_id
1 'polypeptide(L)'
;SIHVPACKPYVYATKMAPKLKKTAEEQAKYNILQKNEELKNFHSKHAGDKDFSTSDLDKATAILDACFFKLEKTLEGRAWIMGDHYSLADISWIPLHFVLLGCGYPFTDYSNIQRWAAAFAKKDSFREGVLKWCPDFAEV
;
A
#
# COMPACT_ATOMS: atom_id res chain seq x y z
N SER A 1 -0.56 -9.46 9.16
CA SER A 1 -0.32 -8.15 8.51
C SER A 1 -0.44 -8.33 7.00
N ILE A 2 -1.10 -7.42 6.26
CA ILE A 2 -1.24 -7.52 4.78
C ILE A 2 -0.05 -6.89 4.02
N HIS A 3 0.86 -6.23 4.72
CA HIS A 3 1.91 -5.40 4.11
C HIS A 3 2.86 -6.18 3.19
N VAL A 4 3.47 -7.26 3.68
CA VAL A 4 4.39 -8.10 2.89
C VAL A 4 3.67 -9.02 1.89
N PRO A 5 2.54 -9.67 2.22
CA PRO A 5 1.89 -10.58 1.28
C PRO A 5 1.10 -9.89 0.16
N ALA A 6 0.72 -8.61 0.31
CA ALA A 6 -0.16 -7.94 -0.66
C ALA A 6 0.32 -6.53 -1.06
N CYS A 7 0.48 -5.62 -0.09
CA CYS A 7 0.80 -4.23 -0.42
C CYS A 7 2.15 -4.08 -1.14
N LYS A 8 3.19 -4.72 -0.60
CA LYS A 8 4.54 -4.68 -1.17
C LYS A 8 4.60 -5.29 -2.58
N PRO A 9 4.11 -6.52 -2.84
CA PRO A 9 4.11 -7.09 -4.18
C PRO A 9 3.36 -6.22 -5.18
N TYR A 10 2.18 -5.68 -4.81
CA TYR A 10 1.42 -4.80 -5.69
C TYR A 10 2.22 -3.54 -6.05
N VAL A 11 2.71 -2.81 -5.05
CA VAL A 11 3.49 -1.57 -5.24
C VAL A 11 4.77 -1.81 -6.04
N TYR A 12 5.47 -2.93 -5.82
CA TYR A 12 6.66 -3.26 -6.60
C TYR A 12 6.29 -3.58 -8.04
N ALA A 13 5.33 -4.48 -8.27
CA ALA A 13 4.93 -4.91 -9.60
C ALA A 13 4.39 -3.75 -10.46
N THR A 14 3.66 -2.79 -9.87
CA THR A 14 3.05 -1.70 -10.64
C THR A 14 3.91 -0.44 -10.74
N LYS A 15 4.86 -0.23 -9.84
CA LYS A 15 5.55 1.08 -9.73
C LYS A 15 7.01 1.04 -9.32
N MET A 16 7.36 0.33 -8.26
CA MET A 16 8.67 0.47 -7.61
C MET A 16 9.76 -0.44 -8.18
N ALA A 17 9.42 -1.59 -8.77
CA ALA A 17 10.39 -2.52 -9.35
C ALA A 17 11.37 -1.83 -10.34
N PRO A 18 10.93 -1.04 -11.33
CA PRO A 18 11.85 -0.38 -12.25
C PRO A 18 12.70 0.71 -11.60
N LYS A 19 12.24 1.31 -10.49
CA LYS A 19 12.93 2.39 -9.77
C LYS A 19 13.95 1.90 -8.76
N LEU A 20 13.78 0.68 -8.25
CA LEU A 20 14.57 0.12 -7.14
C LEU A 20 15.39 -1.10 -7.58
N LYS A 21 16.31 -0.90 -8.54
CA LYS A 21 17.29 -1.93 -8.91
C LYS A 21 18.48 -1.89 -7.94
N LYS A 22 18.69 -2.99 -7.20
CA LYS A 22 19.87 -3.15 -6.34
C LYS A 22 21.03 -3.70 -7.14
N THR A 23 22.21 -3.15 -6.89
CA THR A 23 23.48 -3.78 -7.29
C THR A 23 23.70 -5.09 -6.54
N ALA A 24 24.60 -5.94 -7.06
CA ALA A 24 24.97 -7.19 -6.39
C ALA A 24 25.55 -6.96 -4.98
N GLU A 25 26.33 -5.88 -4.80
CA GLU A 25 26.88 -5.50 -3.51
C GLU A 25 25.79 -5.08 -2.52
N GLU A 26 24.84 -4.25 -2.95
CA GLU A 26 23.70 -3.84 -2.11
C GLU A 26 22.82 -5.03 -1.73
N GLN A 27 22.61 -5.98 -2.64
CA GLN A 27 21.86 -7.19 -2.36
C GLN A 27 22.58 -8.08 -1.34
N ALA A 28 23.90 -8.25 -1.47
CA ALA A 28 24.71 -9.01 -0.51
C ALA A 28 24.67 -8.34 0.88
N LYS A 29 24.85 -7.02 0.93
CA LYS A 29 24.77 -6.24 2.18
C LYS A 29 23.37 -6.34 2.81
N TYR A 30 22.31 -6.26 2.02
CA TYR A 30 20.93 -6.45 2.49
C TYR A 30 20.74 -7.83 3.12
N ASN A 31 21.23 -8.89 2.48
CA ASN A 31 21.10 -10.26 3.00
C ASN A 31 21.84 -10.50 4.32
N ILE A 32 22.97 -9.83 4.53
CA ILE A 32 23.75 -9.88 5.78
C ILE A 32 23.01 -9.13 6.91
N LEU A 33 22.48 -7.95 6.62
CA LEU A 33 21.90 -7.07 7.64
C LEU A 33 20.45 -7.42 8.00
N GLN A 34 19.66 -7.87 7.02
CA GLN A 34 18.27 -8.24 7.25
C GLN A 34 18.21 -9.53 8.08
N LYS A 35 17.40 -9.54 9.13
CA LYS A 35 17.16 -10.74 9.96
C LYS A 35 15.78 -11.36 9.74
N ASN A 36 14.86 -10.60 9.14
CA ASN A 36 13.53 -11.09 8.84
C ASN A 36 13.55 -11.91 7.53
N GLU A 37 13.33 -13.21 7.66
CA GLU A 37 13.31 -14.15 6.53
C GLU A 37 12.17 -13.89 5.54
N GLU A 38 11.00 -13.43 6.00
CA GLU A 38 9.88 -13.02 5.13
C GLU A 38 10.30 -11.87 4.22
N LEU A 39 11.02 -10.88 4.77
CA LEU A 39 11.55 -9.76 4.01
C LEU A 39 12.70 -10.17 3.07
N LYS A 40 13.55 -11.12 3.45
CA LYS A 40 14.56 -11.68 2.52
C LYS A 40 13.90 -12.38 1.34
N ASN A 41 12.91 -13.21 1.62
CA ASN A 41 12.17 -13.96 0.60
C ASN A 41 11.38 -13.04 -0.33
N PHE A 42 10.81 -11.95 0.19
CA PHE A 42 10.18 -10.94 -0.65
C PHE A 42 11.20 -10.26 -1.58
N HIS A 43 12.30 -9.75 -1.02
CA HIS A 43 13.27 -8.98 -1.80
C HIS A 43 14.09 -9.84 -2.78
N SER A 44 14.23 -11.15 -2.54
CA SER A 44 14.89 -12.06 -3.47
C SER A 44 14.12 -12.27 -4.79
N LYS A 45 12.80 -12.02 -4.78
CA LYS A 45 11.96 -12.01 -6.00
C LYS A 45 12.28 -10.83 -6.93
N HIS A 46 12.89 -9.78 -6.38
CA HIS A 46 13.29 -8.55 -7.08
C HIS A 46 14.82 -8.39 -7.16
N ALA A 47 15.58 -9.48 -7.04
CA ALA A 47 17.04 -9.43 -7.02
C ALA A 47 17.63 -9.56 -8.43
N GLY A 48 18.55 -8.65 -8.77
CA GLY A 48 19.17 -8.60 -10.11
C GLY A 48 18.16 -8.16 -11.17
N ASP A 49 18.00 -8.98 -12.21
CA ASP A 49 17.04 -8.75 -13.32
C ASP A 49 15.72 -9.51 -13.14
N LYS A 50 15.45 -10.04 -11.95
CA LYS A 50 14.16 -10.68 -11.63
C LYS A 50 13.10 -9.63 -11.31
N ASP A 51 11.90 -9.84 -11.85
CA ASP A 51 10.71 -9.04 -11.54
C ASP A 51 9.62 -9.90 -10.90
N PHE A 52 8.63 -9.24 -10.30
CA PHE A 52 7.44 -9.90 -9.77
C PHE A 52 6.66 -10.58 -10.90
N SER A 53 6.27 -11.84 -10.68
CA SER A 53 5.46 -12.57 -11.65
C SER A 53 4.01 -12.07 -11.65
N THR A 54 3.29 -12.29 -12.75
CA THR A 54 1.83 -12.06 -12.81
C THR A 54 1.11 -12.80 -11.67
N SER A 55 1.54 -14.02 -11.33
CA SER A 55 0.96 -14.78 -10.22
C SER A 55 1.17 -14.12 -8.85
N ASP A 56 2.29 -13.41 -8.63
CA ASP A 56 2.51 -12.66 -7.40
C ASP A 56 1.59 -11.44 -7.31
N LEU A 57 1.37 -10.74 -8.45
CA LEU A 57 0.44 -9.62 -8.53
C LEU A 57 -1.01 -10.10 -8.32
N ASP A 58 -1.45 -11.17 -8.97
CA ASP A 58 -2.81 -11.70 -8.84
C ASP A 58 -3.13 -12.09 -7.39
N LYS A 59 -2.20 -12.76 -6.71
CA LYS A 59 -2.36 -13.12 -5.28
C LYS A 59 -2.43 -11.88 -4.39
N ALA A 60 -1.59 -10.89 -4.66
CA ALA A 60 -1.59 -9.64 -3.91
C ALA A 60 -2.92 -8.89 -4.11
N THR A 61 -3.38 -8.77 -5.34
CA THR A 61 -4.67 -8.16 -5.71
C THR A 61 -5.81 -8.88 -4.99
N ALA A 62 -5.89 -10.21 -5.03
CA ALA A 62 -6.94 -10.96 -4.34
C ALA A 62 -6.98 -10.71 -2.81
N ILE A 63 -5.81 -10.57 -2.17
CA ILE A 63 -5.74 -10.23 -0.73
C ILE A 63 -6.18 -8.79 -0.49
N LEU A 64 -5.78 -7.84 -1.33
CA LEU A 64 -6.21 -6.44 -1.26
C LEU A 64 -7.72 -6.34 -1.44
N ASP A 65 -8.29 -7.01 -2.45
CA ASP A 65 -9.72 -7.00 -2.75
C ASP A 65 -10.52 -7.54 -1.56
N ALA A 66 -10.13 -8.68 -1.01
CA ALA A 66 -10.79 -9.25 0.16
C ALA A 66 -10.69 -8.33 1.39
N CYS A 67 -9.60 -7.58 1.51
CA CYS A 67 -9.39 -6.66 2.61
C CYS A 67 -10.20 -5.37 2.45
N PHE A 68 -10.20 -4.76 1.27
CA PHE A 68 -10.94 -3.54 0.99
C PHE A 68 -12.43 -3.79 0.89
N PHE A 69 -12.87 -4.96 0.45
CA PHE A 69 -14.27 -5.37 0.57
C PHE A 69 -14.75 -5.35 2.03
N LYS A 70 -13.93 -5.85 2.98
CA LYS A 70 -14.26 -5.79 4.41
C LYS A 70 -14.28 -4.35 4.93
N LEU A 71 -13.32 -3.52 4.52
CA LEU A 71 -13.27 -2.11 4.93
C LEU A 71 -14.46 -1.31 4.37
N GLU A 72 -14.79 -1.51 3.10
CA GLU A 72 -15.96 -0.94 2.43
C GLU A 72 -17.24 -1.26 3.22
N LYS A 73 -17.44 -2.54 3.58
CA LYS A 73 -18.57 -2.96 4.40
C LYS A 73 -18.54 -2.43 5.83
N THR A 74 -17.35 -2.28 6.40
CA THR A 74 -17.19 -1.70 7.73
C THR A 74 -17.58 -0.23 7.75
N LEU A 75 -17.34 0.51 6.67
CA LEU A 75 -17.66 1.93 6.53
C LEU A 75 -19.12 2.19 6.14
N GLU A 76 -19.90 1.15 5.83
CA GLU A 76 -21.32 1.28 5.47
C GLU A 76 -22.11 1.92 6.62
N GLY A 77 -22.68 3.10 6.36
CA GLY A 77 -23.42 3.87 7.37
C GLY A 77 -22.56 4.52 8.46
N ARG A 78 -21.23 4.54 8.34
CA ARG A 78 -20.31 5.11 9.36
C ARG A 78 -19.47 6.24 8.78
N ALA A 79 -19.26 7.30 9.55
CA ALA A 79 -18.39 8.41 9.10
C ALA A 79 -16.91 7.96 8.98
N TRP A 80 -16.45 7.19 9.96
CA TRP A 80 -15.07 6.71 10.16
C TRP A 80 -15.06 5.19 10.42
N ILE A 81 -13.88 4.58 10.42
CA ILE A 81 -13.75 3.11 10.54
C ILE A 81 -14.41 2.57 11.82
N MET A 82 -14.30 3.31 12.93
CA MET A 82 -14.85 2.92 14.23
C MET A 82 -16.22 3.56 14.56
N GLY A 83 -16.97 4.02 13.56
CA GLY A 83 -18.27 4.67 13.75
C GLY A 83 -18.21 6.18 13.45
N ASP A 84 -18.74 7.00 14.35
CA ASP A 84 -18.85 8.45 14.12
C ASP A 84 -17.61 9.24 14.53
N HIS A 85 -16.66 8.58 15.22
CA HIS A 85 -15.45 9.20 15.70
C HIS A 85 -14.22 8.79 14.89
N TYR A 86 -13.48 9.81 14.48
CA TYR A 86 -12.15 9.69 13.92
C TYR A 86 -11.19 9.03 14.91
N SER A 87 -10.40 8.06 14.46
CA SER A 87 -9.60 7.21 15.34
C SER A 87 -8.24 6.82 14.74
N LEU A 88 -7.43 6.12 15.54
CA LEU A 88 -6.18 5.51 15.09
C LEU A 88 -6.38 4.53 13.92
N ALA A 89 -7.56 3.90 13.80
CA ALA A 89 -7.86 3.05 12.66
C ALA A 89 -7.78 3.87 11.37
N ASP A 90 -8.42 5.04 11.31
CA ASP A 90 -8.40 5.89 10.11
C ASP A 90 -6.97 6.34 9.77
N ILE A 91 -6.22 6.75 10.79
CA ILE A 91 -4.81 7.18 10.67
C ILE A 91 -3.94 6.06 10.10
N SER A 92 -4.19 4.81 10.52
CA SER A 92 -3.38 3.66 10.12
C SER A 92 -3.69 3.19 8.69
N TRP A 93 -4.92 3.39 8.21
CA TRP A 93 -5.36 2.90 6.91
C TRP A 93 -5.20 3.93 5.78
N ILE A 94 -5.29 5.24 6.07
CA ILE A 94 -5.24 6.25 5.00
C ILE A 94 -3.93 6.24 4.20
N PRO A 95 -2.73 6.01 4.79
CA PRO A 95 -1.50 6.01 4.00
C PRO A 95 -1.48 4.84 3.02
N LEU A 96 -2.08 3.69 3.41
CA LEU A 96 -2.18 2.53 2.53
C LEU A 96 -3.07 2.81 1.33
N HIS A 97 -4.25 3.41 1.56
CA HIS A 97 -5.14 3.84 0.48
C HIS A 97 -4.42 4.82 -0.47
N PHE A 98 -3.76 5.85 0.07
CA PHE A 98 -3.05 6.87 -0.71
C PHE A 98 -1.95 6.27 -1.61
N VAL A 99 -1.11 5.39 -1.06
CA VAL A 99 -0.04 4.72 -1.82
C VAL A 99 -0.61 3.81 -2.91
N LEU A 100 -1.61 2.99 -2.58
CA LEU A 100 -2.18 2.04 -3.54
C LEU A 100 -2.93 2.75 -4.67
N LEU A 101 -3.63 3.85 -4.36
CA LEU A 101 -4.26 4.69 -5.38
C LEU A 101 -3.22 5.23 -6.38
N GLY A 102 -2.11 5.80 -5.89
CA GLY A 102 -1.02 6.28 -6.75
C GLY A 102 -0.20 5.16 -7.43
N CYS A 103 -0.43 3.91 -7.06
CA CYS A 103 0.08 2.70 -7.72
C CYS A 103 -0.94 2.07 -8.68
N GLY A 104 -2.10 2.70 -8.89
CA GLY A 104 -3.11 2.28 -9.85
C GLY A 104 -4.16 1.29 -9.32
N TYR A 105 -4.26 1.08 -8.00
CA TYR A 105 -5.29 0.19 -7.45
C TYR A 105 -6.70 0.73 -7.68
N PRO A 106 -7.63 -0.05 -8.27
CA PRO A 106 -8.92 0.46 -8.72
C PRO A 106 -9.91 0.56 -7.56
N PHE A 107 -9.92 1.68 -6.86
CA PHE A 107 -10.90 1.92 -5.78
C PHE A 107 -12.32 2.26 -6.28
N THR A 108 -12.61 2.14 -7.58
CA THR A 108 -13.88 2.57 -8.20
C THR A 108 -15.10 1.86 -7.63
N ASP A 109 -14.96 0.62 -7.19
CA ASP A 109 -16.06 -0.18 -6.66
C ASP A 109 -16.26 -0.01 -5.14
N TYR A 110 -15.43 0.82 -4.49
CA TYR A 110 -15.42 1.02 -3.04
C TYR A 110 -15.85 2.45 -2.66
N SER A 111 -17.13 2.75 -2.91
CA SER A 111 -17.70 4.09 -2.70
C SER A 111 -17.57 4.62 -1.26
N ASN A 112 -17.71 3.75 -0.25
CA ASN A 112 -17.58 4.15 1.15
C ASN A 112 -16.12 4.44 1.52
N ILE A 113 -15.16 3.68 0.96
CA ILE A 113 -13.73 3.97 1.09
C ILE A 113 -13.40 5.31 0.41
N GLN A 114 -13.88 5.57 -0.80
CA GLN A 114 -13.65 6.84 -1.49
C GLN A 114 -14.20 8.03 -0.71
N ARG A 115 -15.43 7.92 -0.18
CA ARG A 115 -16.02 8.92 0.72
C ARG A 115 -15.16 9.15 1.95
N TRP A 116 -14.75 8.07 2.63
CA TRP A 116 -13.92 8.13 3.83
C TRP A 116 -12.56 8.80 3.56
N ALA A 117 -11.88 8.41 2.48
CA ALA A 117 -10.60 8.98 2.09
C ALA A 117 -10.72 10.48 1.75
N ALA A 118 -11.77 10.88 1.04
CA ALA A 118 -12.04 12.29 0.74
C ALA A 118 -12.34 13.12 2.00
N ALA A 119 -13.02 12.53 3.00
CA ALA A 119 -13.23 13.17 4.29
C ALA A 119 -11.90 13.32 5.06
N PHE A 120 -11.05 12.29 5.05
CA PHE A 120 -9.74 12.32 5.69
C PHE A 120 -8.82 13.36 5.03
N ALA A 121 -8.83 13.46 3.69
CA ALA A 121 -7.95 14.36 2.94
C ALA A 121 -8.14 15.85 3.26
N LYS A 122 -9.31 16.22 3.81
CA LYS A 122 -9.61 17.59 4.26
C LYS A 122 -8.98 17.94 5.61
N LYS A 123 -8.48 16.97 6.38
CA LYS A 123 -7.91 17.21 7.71
C LYS A 123 -6.54 17.85 7.59
N ASP A 124 -6.30 18.90 8.37
CA ASP A 124 -5.01 19.63 8.35
C ASP A 124 -3.83 18.73 8.69
N SER A 125 -4.02 17.74 9.57
CA SER A 125 -2.97 16.75 9.88
C SER A 125 -2.51 15.96 8.64
N PHE A 126 -3.42 15.63 7.73
CA PHE A 126 -3.08 14.94 6.49
C PHE A 126 -2.53 15.91 5.44
N ARG A 127 -3.13 17.10 5.33
CA ARG A 127 -2.68 18.13 4.40
C ARG A 127 -1.25 18.56 4.68
N GLU A 128 -0.93 18.92 5.92
CA GLU A 128 0.39 19.39 6.31
C GLU A 128 1.40 18.24 6.50
N GLY A 129 0.94 17.06 6.94
CA GLY A 129 1.79 15.92 7.23
C GLY A 129 2.13 15.06 6.02
N VAL A 130 1.27 15.03 5.00
CA VAL A 130 1.43 14.16 3.81
C VAL A 130 1.31 14.98 2.53
N LEU A 131 0.16 15.58 2.24
CA LEU A 131 -0.12 16.14 0.91
C LEU A 131 0.77 17.34 0.54
N LYS A 132 1.25 18.09 1.53
CA LYS A 132 2.23 19.17 1.33
C LYS A 132 3.56 18.66 0.77
N TRP A 133 3.97 17.45 1.13
CA TRP A 133 5.26 16.86 0.76
C TRP A 133 5.15 15.82 -0.35
N CYS A 134 4.00 15.16 -0.43
CA CYS A 134 3.64 14.20 -1.48
C CYS A 134 2.18 14.47 -1.87
N PRO A 135 1.94 15.41 -2.82
CA PRO A 135 0.58 15.75 -3.25
C PRO A 135 -0.12 14.59 -3.94
N ASP A 136 0.64 13.79 -4.70
CA ASP A 136 0.18 12.61 -5.40
C ASP A 136 1.27 11.55 -5.39
N PHE A 137 0.93 10.35 -4.92
CA PHE A 137 1.86 9.22 -4.94
C PHE A 137 2.09 8.70 -6.37
N ALA A 138 1.23 9.04 -7.34
CA ALA A 138 1.44 8.76 -8.75
C ALA A 138 2.75 9.38 -9.29
N GLU A 139 3.21 10.48 -8.69
CA GLU A 139 4.39 11.23 -9.13
C GLU A 139 5.70 10.78 -8.46
N VAL A 140 5.64 9.85 -7.49
CA VAL A 140 6.82 9.27 -6.81
C VAL A 140 7.48 8.23 -7.68
#